data_AF-A0A162Z172-F1
#
_entry.id   AF-A0A162Z172-F1
#
_cell.length_a   1.000
_cell.length_b   1.000
_cell.length_c   1.000
_cell.angle_alpha   90.00
_cell.angle_beta   90.00
_cell.angle_gamma   90.00
#
_symmetry.space_group_name_H-M   'P 1'
#
loop_
_entity.id
_entity.type
_entity.pdbx_description
1 polymer ?
#
loop_
_entity_poly.entity_id
_entity_poly.type
_entity_poly.pdbx_seq_one_letter_code
_entity_poly.pdbx_strand_id
1 'polypeptide(L)' 'FLQPVDPVLFNIPDYFDIIKSPMDLGTVERKLKADQYPDVAAFKADVQLVFQNCYLYN' A
#
# COMPACT_ATOMS: atom_id res chain seq x y z
N PHE A 1 3.53 7.15 3.14
CA PHE A 1 2.68 6.72 2.01
C PHE A 1 3.43 6.60 0.68
N LEU A 2 4.49 7.37 0.40
CA LEU A 2 5.19 7.33 -0.89
C LEU A 2 6.21 6.19 -1.03
N GLN A 3 6.54 5.53 0.07
CA GLN A 3 7.41 4.36 0.10
C GLN A 3 6.74 3.25 0.92
N PRO A 4 7.10 1.97 0.66
CA PRO A 4 6.67 0.84 1.48
C PRO A 4 6.95 1.07 2.97
N VAL A 5 6.08 0.55 3.82
CA VAL A 5 6.29 0.62 5.28
C VAL A 5 7.43 -0.32 5.66
N ASP A 6 8.41 0.20 6.42
CA ASP A 6 9.53 -0.56 6.97
C ASP A 6 9.31 -0.74 8.49
N PRO A 7 8.90 -1.95 8.93
CA PRO A 7 8.57 -2.18 10.34
C PRO A 7 9.76 -2.04 11.29
N VAL A 8 10.97 -2.30 10.81
CA VAL A 8 12.19 -2.23 11.63
C VAL A 8 12.59 -0.78 11.81
N LEU A 9 12.57 0.00 10.73
CA LEU A 9 12.88 1.43 10.77
C LEU A 9 11.91 2.21 11.66
N PHE A 10 10.62 1.87 11.59
CA PHE A 10 9.57 2.56 12.34
C PHE A 10 9.28 1.95 13.72
N ASN A 11 10.02 0.90 14.11
CA ASN A 11 9.85 0.20 15.39
C ASN A 11 8.41 -0.30 15.64
N ILE A 12 7.82 -0.88 14.59
CA ILE A 12 6.45 -1.39 14.54
C ILE A 12 6.42 -2.87 14.09
N PRO A 13 7.01 -3.79 14.89
CA PRO A 13 7.26 -5.16 14.45
C PRO A 13 6.00 -5.97 14.09
N ASP A 14 4.84 -5.57 14.60
CA ASP A 14 3.53 -6.17 14.38
C ASP A 14 2.83 -5.72 13.09
N TYR A 15 3.45 -4.82 12.30
CA TYR A 15 2.83 -4.24 11.12
C TYR A 15 2.34 -5.28 10.11
N PHE A 16 3.14 -6.31 9.80
CA PHE A 16 2.74 -7.39 8.87
C PHE A 16 1.83 -8.45 9.54
N ASP A 17 1.73 -8.44 10.87
CA ASP A 17 0.75 -9.25 11.57
C ASP A 17 -0.65 -8.66 11.45
N ILE A 18 -0.77 -7.34 11.34
CA ILE A 18 -2.04 -6.62 11.16
C ILE A 18 -2.35 -6.40 9.67
N ILE A 19 -1.37 -5.92 8.89
CA ILE A 19 -1.51 -5.58 7.48
C ILE A 19 -1.08 -6.75 6.59
N LYS A 20 -2.07 -7.46 6.02
CA LYS A 20 -1.84 -8.64 5.17
C LYS A 20 -1.54 -8.35 3.71
N SER A 21 -1.91 -7.17 3.23
CA SER A 21 -1.67 -6.75 1.85
C SER A 21 -1.13 -5.34 1.87
N PRO A 22 0.19 -5.18 2.15
CA PRO A 22 0.81 -3.86 2.20
C PRO A 22 0.73 -3.17 0.83
N MET A 23 0.46 -1.87 0.84
CA MET A 23 0.38 -1.05 -0.36
C MET A 23 0.83 0.38 -0.04
N ASP A 24 1.46 1.03 -1.01
CA ASP A 24 1.97 2.41 -0.92
C ASP A 24 1.81 3.14 -2.27
N LEU A 25 1.76 4.48 -2.24
CA LEU A 25 1.54 5.31 -3.43
C LEU A 25 2.69 5.23 -4.44
N GLY A 26 3.93 4.96 -4.00
CA GLY A 26 5.06 4.76 -4.91
C GLY A 26 4.92 3.46 -5.71
N THR A 27 4.44 2.40 -5.05
CA THR A 27 4.06 1.15 -5.73
C THR A 27 2.88 1.37 -6.68
N VAL A 28 1.86 2.12 -6.27
CA VAL A 28 0.72 2.46 -7.15
C VAL A 28 1.17 3.21 -8.41
N GLU A 29 2.03 4.23 -8.25
CA GLU A 29 2.58 5.01 -9.35
C GLU A 29 3.40 4.12 -10.32
N ARG A 30 4.24 3.23 -9.79
CA ARG A 30 5.02 2.29 -10.59
C ARG A 30 4.14 1.34 -11.39
N LYS A 31 3.09 0.78 -10.78
CA LYS A 31 2.12 -0.09 -11.47
C LYS A 31 1.39 0.66 -12.57
N LEU A 32 1.02 1.92 -12.33
CA LEU A 32 0.34 2.76 -13.33
C LEU A 32 1.26 3.05 -14.53
N LYS A 33 2.52 3.44 -14.28
CA LYS A 33 3.52 3.70 -15.33
C LYS A 33 3.89 2.45 -16.13
N ALA A 34 3.77 1.27 -15.52
CA ALA A 34 4.06 0.00 -16.15
C ALA A 34 2.83 -0.67 -16.81
N ASP A 35 1.70 0.04 -16.91
CA ASP A 35 0.45 -0.45 -17.48
C ASP A 35 -0.05 -1.77 -16.85
N GLN A 36 0.14 -1.92 -15.54
CA GLN A 36 -0.21 -3.13 -14.79
C GLN A 36 -1.64 -3.12 -14.23
N TYR A 37 -2.43 -2.09 -14.57
CA TYR A 37 -3.83 -2.01 -14.17
C TYR A 37 -4.71 -2.37 -15.36
N PRO A 38 -5.51 -3.45 -15.28
CA PRO A 38 -6.41 -3.83 -16.37
C PRO A 38 -7.53 -2.81 -16.59
N ASP A 39 -7.90 -2.06 -15.53
CA ASP A 39 -8.92 -1.02 -15.57
C ASP A 39 -8.72 0.01 -14.44
N VAL A 40 -9.54 1.05 -14.48
CA VAL A 40 -9.55 2.12 -13.47
C VAL A 40 -10.01 1.60 -12.10
N ALA A 41 -10.82 0.53 -12.05
CA ALA A 41 -11.30 -0.03 -10.80
C ALA A 41 -10.15 -0.69 -10.00
N ALA A 42 -9.25 -1.40 -10.69
CA ALA A 42 -8.04 -1.98 -10.10
C ALA A 42 -7.10 -0.90 -9.55
N PHE A 43 -6.89 0.19 -10.29
CA PHE A 43 -6.14 1.35 -9.79
C PHE A 43 -6.79 1.96 -8.54
N LYS A 44 -8.11 2.18 -8.58
CA LYS A 44 -8.86 2.71 -7.44
C LYS A 44 -8.76 1.80 -6.22
N ALA A 45 -8.83 0.48 -6.42
CA ALA A 45 -8.74 -0.51 -5.35
C ALA A 45 -7.40 -0.42 -4.61
N ASP A 46 -6.28 -0.32 -5.33
CA ASP A 46 -4.97 -0.18 -4.69
C ASP A 46 -4.83 1.16 -3.96
N VAL A 47 -5.35 2.25 -4.52
CA VAL A 47 -5.38 3.56 -3.82
C VAL A 47 -6.21 3.47 -2.54
N GLN A 48 -7.38 2.84 -2.58
CA GLN A 48 -8.21 2.61 -1.40
C GLN A 48 -7.52 1.72 -0.36
N LEU A 49 -6.79 0.69 -0.81
CA LEU A 49 -6.03 -0.21 0.05
C LEU A 49 -4.93 0.52 0.83
N VAL A 50 -4.25 1.50 0.22
CA VAL A 50 -3.31 2.37 0.95
C VAL A 50 -4.01 3.01 2.15
N PHE A 51 -5.16 3.67 1.93
CA PHE A 51 -5.88 4.34 3.01
C PHE A 51 -6.43 3.35 4.05
N GLN A 52 -7.00 2.22 3.62
CA GLN A 52 -7.53 1.20 4.53
C GLN A 52 -6.45 0.64 5.44
N ASN A 53 -5.27 0.31 4.90
CA ASN A 53 -4.14 -0.16 5.72
C ASN A 53 -3.71 0.90 6.73
N CYS A 54 -3.74 2.18 6.35
CA CYS A 54 -3.38 3.26 7.24
C CYS A 54 -4.41 3.44 8.36
N TYR A 55 -5.71 3.36 8.07
CA TYR A 55 -6.77 3.41 9.10
C TYR A 55 -6.81 2.16 9.99
N LEU A 56 -6.40 1.00 9.48
CA LEU A 56 -6.40 -0.24 10.25
C LEU A 56 -5.23 -0.29 11.25
N TYR A 57 -4.10 0.32 10.91
CA TYR A 57 -2.88 0.24 11.73
C TYR A 57 -2.68 1.43 12.68
N ASN A 58 -3.16 2.64 12.34
CA ASN A 58 -3.05 3.83 13.20
C ASN A 58 -4.25 3.96 14.14
#